data_AF-A0A1G6CK97-F1
#
_entry.id   AF-A0A1G6CK97-F1
#
_cell.length_a   1.000
_cell.length_b   1.000
_cell.length_c   1.000
_cell.angle_alpha   90.00
_cell.angle_beta   90.00
_cell.angle_gamma   90.00
#
_symmetry.space_group_name_H-M   'P 1'
#
loop_
_entity.id
_entity.type
_entity.pdbx_description
1 polymer ?
#
loop_
_entity_poly.entity_id
_entity_poly.type
_entity_poly.pdbx_seq_one_letter_code
_entity_poly.pdbx_strand_id
1 'polypeptide(L)'
;MITMLNEEGITFKEIEEEIFKMVCEWGKSFTKDFLEKYDEHLMQTRDVEAYRNKGLRKTTIKTVYGEVNYSRRVYETTREDGLKEYVFLLDIFLMFLYNLWFVG
;
A
#
# COMPACT_ATOMS: atom_id res chain seq x y z
N MET A 1 -37.30 -41.13 -2.36
CA MET A 1 -36.99 -40.68 -3.74
C MET A 1 -35.52 -40.33 -3.77
N ILE A 2 -34.75 -41.03 -4.59
CA ILE A 2 -33.39 -40.63 -4.91
C ILE A 2 -33.50 -39.66 -6.08
N THR A 3 -33.24 -38.39 -5.82
CA THR A 3 -32.58 -37.52 -6.79
C THR A 3 -31.30 -37.08 -6.12
N MET A 4 -30.32 -37.99 -6.12
CA MET A 4 -28.91 -37.58 -6.11
C MET A 4 -28.77 -36.66 -7.31
N LEU A 5 -28.75 -35.35 -7.06
CA LEU A 5 -28.13 -34.42 -7.99
C LEU A 5 -26.66 -34.81 -8.00
N ASN A 6 -26.30 -35.68 -8.95
CA ASN A 6 -24.98 -35.64 -9.56
C ASN A 6 -24.88 -34.30 -10.30
N GLU A 7 -24.69 -33.23 -9.56
CA GLU A 7 -24.13 -32.01 -10.10
C GLU A 7 -22.75 -31.92 -9.46
N GLU A 8 -21.70 -32.06 -10.26
CA GLU A 8 -20.36 -31.53 -9.94
C GLU A 8 -20.46 -29.99 -9.88
N GLY A 9 -21.31 -29.52 -8.97
CA GLY A 9 -21.75 -28.15 -8.83
C GLY A 9 -20.90 -27.45 -7.79
N ILE A 10 -20.52 -26.21 -8.11
CA ILE A 10 -19.76 -25.32 -7.23
C ILE A 10 -20.46 -25.27 -5.87
N THR A 11 -19.76 -25.71 -4.83
CA THR A 11 -20.24 -25.66 -3.46
C THR A 11 -20.30 -24.22 -2.97
N PHE A 12 -21.18 -23.92 -2.01
CA PHE A 12 -21.23 -22.58 -1.41
C PHE A 12 -19.88 -22.14 -0.84
N LYS A 13 -19.10 -23.09 -0.30
CA LYS A 13 -17.73 -22.86 0.18
C LYS A 13 -16.79 -22.39 -0.93
N GLU A 14 -16.85 -22.99 -2.12
CA GLU A 14 -16.04 -22.54 -3.27
C GLU A 14 -16.46 -21.14 -3.72
N ILE A 15 -17.76 -20.82 -3.69
CA ILE A 15 -18.25 -19.46 -3.97
C ILE A 15 -17.69 -18.46 -2.95
N GLU A 16 -17.74 -18.78 -1.66
CA GLU A 16 -17.19 -17.92 -0.59
C GLU A 16 -15.68 -17.70 -0.75
N GLU A 17 -14.91 -18.75 -1.06
CA GLU A 17 -13.47 -18.65 -1.30
C GLU A 17 -13.14 -17.77 -2.51
N GLU A 18 -13.90 -17.89 -3.60
CA GLU A 18 -13.73 -17.03 -4.78
C GLU A 18 -14.11 -15.57 -4.50
N ILE A 19 -15.19 -15.31 -3.77
CA ILE A 19 -15.56 -13.96 -3.34
C ILE A 19 -14.45 -13.38 -2.46
N PHE A 20 -13.92 -14.15 -1.51
CA PHE A 20 -12.86 -13.70 -0.63
C PHE A 20 -11.58 -13.34 -1.39
N LYS A 21 -11.16 -14.18 -2.35
CA LYS A 21 -10.03 -13.88 -3.24
C LYS A 21 -10.26 -12.59 -4.00
N MET A 22 -11.45 -12.41 -4.57
CA MET A 22 -11.80 -11.20 -5.31
C MET A 22 -11.74 -9.94 -4.43
N VAL A 23 -12.24 -10.00 -3.19
CA VAL A 23 -12.13 -8.91 -2.22
C VAL A 23 -10.68 -8.63 -1.86
N CYS A 24 -9.84 -9.66 -1.70
CA CYS A 24 -8.41 -9.48 -1.44
C CYS A 24 -7.70 -8.77 -2.60
N GLU A 25 -7.98 -9.16 -3.85
CA GLU A 25 -7.41 -8.50 -5.03
C GLU A 25 -7.86 -7.03 -5.16
N TRP A 26 -9.12 -6.75 -4.82
CA TRP A 26 -9.61 -5.37 -4.73
C TRP A 26 -8.89 -4.60 -3.62
N GLY A 27 -8.70 -5.21 -2.45
CA GLY A 27 -7.95 -4.62 -1.35
C GLY A 27 -6.50 -4.29 -1.72
N LYS A 28 -5.81 -5.18 -2.44
CA LYS A 28 -4.47 -4.94 -2.97
C LYS A 28 -4.43 -3.76 -3.93
N SER A 29 -5.35 -3.75 -4.90
CA SER A 29 -5.45 -2.69 -5.92
C SER A 29 -5.76 -1.34 -5.29
N PHE A 30 -6.74 -1.29 -4.40
CA PHE A 30 -7.12 -0.07 -3.69
C PHE A 30 -5.96 0.48 -2.85
N THR A 31 -5.26 -0.39 -2.12
CA THR A 31 -4.15 0.02 -1.25
C THR A 31 -2.98 0.56 -2.06
N LYS A 32 -2.65 -0.08 -3.18
CA LYS A 32 -1.66 0.42 -4.12
C LYS A 32 -2.03 1.83 -4.59
N ASP A 33 -3.25 2.00 -5.12
CA ASP A 33 -3.72 3.28 -5.64
C ASP A 33 -3.71 4.37 -4.57
N PHE A 34 -4.13 4.03 -3.36
CA PHE A 34 -4.12 4.95 -2.22
C PHE A 34 -2.69 5.43 -1.91
N LEU A 35 -1.72 4.51 -1.81
CA LEU A 35 -0.33 4.83 -1.51
C LEU A 35 0.32 5.67 -2.62
N GLU A 36 0.11 5.31 -3.88
CA GLU A 36 0.69 6.02 -5.03
C GLU A 36 0.10 7.42 -5.21
N LYS A 37 -1.22 7.57 -5.03
CA LYS A 37 -1.89 8.89 -5.05
C LYS A 37 -1.45 9.76 -3.88
N TYR A 38 -1.26 9.18 -2.71
CA TYR A 38 -0.78 9.94 -1.56
C TYR A 38 0.68 10.38 -1.72
N ASP A 39 1.55 9.51 -2.28
CA ASP A 39 2.92 9.89 -2.64
C ASP A 39 2.95 11.03 -3.67
N GLU A 40 2.01 11.05 -4.62
CA GLU A 40 1.84 12.15 -5.57
C GLU A 40 1.37 13.44 -4.90
N HIS A 41 0.45 13.36 -3.95
CA HIS A 41 0.06 14.50 -3.14
C HIS A 41 1.25 15.07 -2.34
N LEU A 42 2.03 14.20 -1.68
CA LEU A 42 3.25 14.61 -0.96
C LEU A 42 4.28 15.25 -1.89
N MET A 43 4.43 14.75 -3.12
CA MET A 43 5.29 15.39 -4.11
C MET A 43 4.85 16.83 -4.42
N GLN A 44 3.55 17.10 -4.49
CA GLN A 44 3.01 18.42 -4.79
C GLN A 44 3.12 19.39 -3.61
N THR A 45 3.00 18.89 -2.38
CA THR A 45 2.96 19.69 -1.15
C THR A 45 4.27 19.76 -0.38
N ARG A 46 5.31 19.04 -0.80
CA ARG A 46 6.62 19.05 -0.14
C ARG A 46 7.28 20.42 -0.14
N ASP A 47 8.12 20.63 0.87
CA ASP A 47 9.16 21.65 0.82
C ASP A 47 10.19 21.29 -0.28
N VAL A 48 10.17 22.05 -1.37
CA VAL A 48 10.99 21.79 -2.56
C VAL A 48 12.47 22.07 -2.31
N GLU A 49 12.80 22.98 -1.38
CA GLU A 49 14.18 23.32 -1.02
C GLU A 49 14.78 22.24 -0.12
N ALA A 50 14.00 21.76 0.85
CA ALA A 50 14.44 20.72 1.78
C ALA A 50 14.44 19.30 1.18
N TYR A 51 13.54 19.02 0.23
CA TYR A 51 13.34 17.67 -0.32
C TYR A 51 13.45 17.63 -1.84
N ARG A 52 14.66 17.32 -2.32
CA ARG A 52 14.93 17.15 -3.74
C ARG A 52 14.54 15.75 -4.22
N ASN A 53 13.57 15.67 -5.13
CA ASN A 53 13.14 14.40 -5.73
C ASN A 53 14.29 13.71 -6.49
N LYS A 54 14.51 12.42 -6.24
CA LYS A 54 15.53 11.57 -6.89
C LYS A 54 14.93 10.43 -7.72
N GLY A 55 13.60 10.39 -7.86
CA GLY A 55 12.89 9.43 -8.69
C GLY A 55 12.02 8.46 -7.91
N LEU A 56 11.45 7.50 -8.63
CA LEU A 56 10.59 6.45 -8.07
C LEU A 56 11.38 5.20 -7.70
N ARG A 57 10.98 4.56 -6.60
CA ARG A 57 11.46 3.26 -6.16
C ARG A 57 10.27 2.33 -5.94
N LYS A 58 10.37 1.11 -6.47
CA LYS A 58 9.39 0.06 -6.20
C LYS A 58 9.64 -0.52 -4.81
N THR A 59 8.58 -0.88 -4.13
CA THR A 59 8.62 -1.57 -2.84
C THR A 59 7.40 -2.46 -2.67
N THR A 60 7.42 -3.30 -1.65
CA THR A 60 6.37 -4.27 -1.33
C THR A 60 6.03 -4.18 0.14
N ILE A 61 4.74 -4.12 0.46
CA ILE A 61 4.25 -4.24 1.85
C ILE A 61 3.44 -5.52 2.00
N LYS A 62 3.53 -6.12 3.18
CA LYS A 62 2.73 -7.29 3.56
C LYS A 62 1.48 -6.82 4.27
N THR A 63 0.32 -7.28 3.83
CA THR A 63 -0.98 -6.95 4.39
C THR A 63 -1.80 -8.21 4.64
N VAL A 64 -2.92 -8.09 5.35
CA VAL A 64 -3.84 -9.20 5.62
C VAL A 64 -4.50 -9.76 4.35
N TYR A 65 -4.64 -8.95 3.30
CA TYR A 65 -5.15 -9.36 1.99
C TYR A 65 -4.02 -9.74 1.01
N GLY A 66 -2.78 -9.83 1.48
CA GLY A 66 -1.61 -10.28 0.71
C GLY A 66 -0.56 -9.20 0.46
N GLU A 67 0.42 -9.50 -0.39
CA GLU A 67 1.50 -8.56 -0.73
C GLU A 67 1.02 -7.50 -1.73
N VAL A 68 1.33 -6.23 -1.44
CA VAL A 68 1.01 -5.09 -2.30
C VAL A 68 2.30 -4.46 -2.81
N ASN A 69 2.46 -4.47 -4.12
CA ASN A 69 3.59 -3.85 -4.82
C ASN A 69 3.20 -2.46 -5.31
N TYR A 70 3.97 -1.45 -4.97
CA TYR A 70 3.72 -0.06 -5.36
C TYR A 70 5.03 0.72 -5.56
N SER A 71 4.93 1.91 -6.17
CA SER A 71 6.06 2.81 -6.35
C SER A 71 5.91 4.05 -5.46
N ARG A 72 7.03 4.52 -4.90
CA ARG A 72 7.09 5.72 -4.08
C ARG A 72 8.31 6.56 -4.40
N ARG A 73 8.28 7.86 -4.10
CA ARG A 73 9.39 8.77 -4.40
C ARG A 73 10.44 8.74 -3.30
N VAL A 74 11.70 8.78 -3.73
CA VAL A 74 12.85 8.99 -2.85
C VAL A 74 13.29 10.46 -2.92
N TYR A 75 13.54 11.05 -1.77
CA TYR A 75 13.96 12.45 -1.64
C TYR A 75 15.33 12.52 -1.00
N GLU A 76 16.20 13.37 -1.54
CA GLU A 76 17.44 13.78 -0.88
C GLU A 76 17.15 14.97 0.01
N THR A 77 17.63 14.91 1.24
CA THR A 77 17.62 16.01 2.21
C THR A 77 18.99 16.13 2.88
N THR A 78 19.25 17.26 3.54
CA THR A 78 20.51 17.52 4.24
C THR A 78 20.26 17.53 5.74
N ARG A 79 20.98 16.68 6.46
CA ARG A 79 20.97 16.63 7.92
C ARG A 79 21.67 17.84 8.52
N GLU A 80 21.49 18.04 9.83
CA GLU A 80 22.12 19.12 10.59
C GLU A 80 23.66 19.09 10.53
N ASP A 81 24.26 17.90 10.36
CA ASP A 81 25.71 17.70 10.18
C ASP A 81 26.21 17.97 8.75
N GLY A 82 25.33 18.41 7.85
CA GLY A 82 25.64 18.69 6.44
C GLY A 82 25.67 17.45 5.54
N LEU A 83 25.45 16.23 6.08
CA LEU A 83 25.43 15.01 5.28
C LEU A 83 24.10 14.86 4.52
N LYS A 84 24.20 14.27 3.33
CA LYS A 84 23.03 13.93 2.52
C LYS A 84 22.37 12.66 3.01
N GLU A 85 21.05 12.70 3.16
CA GLU A 85 20.22 11.56 3.50
C GLU A 85 19.15 11.34 2.42
N TYR A 86 18.75 10.08 2.26
CA TYR A 86 17.63 9.71 1.39
C TYR A 86 16.45 9.24 2.22
N VAL A 87 15.31 9.93 2.07
CA VAL A 87 14.08 9.68 2.82
C VAL A 87 12.91 9.38 1.90
N PHE A 88 11.89 8.72 2.45
CA PHE A 88 10.60 8.49 1.81
C PHE A 88 9.53 9.24 2.62
N LEU A 89 9.02 10.35 2.09
CA LEU A 89 8.01 11.16 2.79
C LEU A 89 6.75 10.35 3.12
N LEU A 90 6.40 9.40 2.25
CA LEU A 90 5.28 8.48 2.47
C LEU A 90 5.46 7.63 3.74
N ASP A 91 6.66 7.11 4.00
CA ASP A 91 6.93 6.26 5.18
C ASP A 91 6.84 7.08 6.46
N ILE A 92 7.41 8.29 6.43
CA ILE A 92 7.35 9.24 7.55
C ILE A 92 5.89 9.53 7.89
N PHE A 93 5.06 9.83 6.88
CA PHE A 93 3.64 10.09 7.07
C PHE A 93 2.88 8.89 7.66
N LEU A 94 3.11 7.68 7.12
CA LEU A 94 2.47 6.46 7.63
C LEU A 94 2.86 6.19 9.09
N MET A 95 4.11 6.44 9.47
CA MET A 95 4.57 6.33 10.85
C MET A 95 3.88 7.35 11.76
N PHE A 96 3.70 8.60 11.30
CA PHE A 96 2.97 9.61 12.06
C PHE A 96 1.50 9.22 12.29
N LEU A 97 0.81 8.73 11.25
CA LEU A 97 -0.57 8.25 11.39
C LEU A 97 -0.66 7.11 12.40
N TYR A 98 0.23 6.11 12.34
CA TYR A 98 0.21 5.01 13.29
C TYR A 98 0.33 5.50 14.74
N ASN A 99 1.25 6.42 15.01
CA ASN A 99 1.44 6.96 16.36
C ASN A 99 0.20 7.76 16.84
N LEU A 100 -0.41 8.57 15.98
CA LEU A 100 -1.57 9.38 16.35
C LEU A 100 -2.80 8.53 16.70
N TRP A 101 -3.01 7.42 15.99
CA TRP A 101 -4.22 6.60 16.14
C TRP A 101 -4.08 5.47 17.17
N PHE A 102 -2.87 5.01 17.46
CA PHE A 102 -2.66 3.83 18.32
C PHE A 102 -1.86 4.12 19.60
N VAL A 103 -1.20 5.28 19.71
CA VAL A 103 -0.34 5.65 20.85
C VAL A 103 -0.82 6.93 21.56
N GLY A 104 -1.81 7.62 20.99
CA GLY A 104 -2.43 8.83 21.56
C GLY A 104 -3.62 8.57 22.46
#